data_AF-A0A967I9M4-F1
#
_entry.id   AF-A0A967I9M4-F1
#
_cell.length_a   1.000
_cell.length_b   1.000
_cell.length_c   1.000
_cell.angle_alpha   90.00
_cell.angle_beta   90.00
_cell.angle_gamma   90.00
#
_symmetry.space_group_name_H-M   'P 1'
#
loop_
_entity.id
_entity.type
_entity.pdbx_description
1 polymer ?
#
loop_
_entity_poly.entity_id
_entity_poly.type
_entity_poly.pdbx_seq_one_letter_code
_entity_poly.pdbx_strand_id
1 'polypeptide(L)'
;LALRKGKEIPALVRRTVAALGGMQAFVKPGETVVVKPNIGWDRTPEQGANTHPEVVKAVIELCLEAGAASVTVFDRSANDPRRCYVQSGIQETVEAMGAAKVRLEHMDRRAYHDLDIRGG
;
A
#
# COMPACT_ATOMS: atom_id res chain seq x y z
N LEU A 1 -3.57 9.81 -18.54
CA LEU A 1 -3.58 10.28 -17.13
C LEU A 1 -5.01 10.19 -16.59
N ALA A 2 -5.24 9.47 -15.48
CA ALA A 2 -6.55 9.38 -14.83
C ALA A 2 -6.53 10.14 -13.51
N LEU A 3 -7.23 11.28 -13.44
CA LEU A 3 -7.35 12.12 -12.24
C LEU A 3 -8.79 12.15 -11.76
N ARG A 4 -9.02 12.11 -10.45
CA ARG A 4 -10.33 12.25 -9.81
C ARG A 4 -10.22 13.12 -8.55
N LYS A 5 -11.31 13.81 -8.19
CA LYS A 5 -11.43 14.64 -6.98
C LYS A 5 -12.75 14.33 -6.29
N GLY A 6 -12.78 14.30 -4.96
CA GLY A 6 -13.97 14.03 -4.16
C GLY A 6 -13.60 13.49 -2.77
N LYS A 7 -14.62 13.14 -1.98
CA LYS A 7 -14.46 12.63 -0.60
C LYS A 7 -14.61 11.11 -0.49
N GLU A 8 -15.26 10.48 -1.46
CA GLU A 8 -15.50 9.02 -1.49
C GLU A 8 -14.23 8.26 -1.94
N ILE A 9 -13.21 8.20 -1.08
CA ILE A 9 -11.87 7.68 -1.42
C ILE A 9 -11.92 6.30 -2.07
N PRO A 10 -12.60 5.27 -1.53
CA PRO A 10 -12.62 3.93 -2.13
C PRO A 10 -13.18 3.93 -3.56
N ALA A 11 -14.28 4.67 -3.79
CA ALA A 11 -14.90 4.77 -5.10
C ALA A 11 -14.01 5.54 -6.10
N LEU A 12 -13.27 6.56 -5.64
CA LEU A 12 -12.33 7.32 -6.47
C LEU A 12 -11.14 6.44 -6.89
N VAL A 13 -10.60 5.63 -5.99
CA VAL A 13 -9.52 4.67 -6.30
C VAL A 13 -9.99 3.67 -7.35
N ARG A 14 -11.13 2.99 -7.11
CA ARG A 14 -11.69 2.00 -8.03
C ARG A 14 -11.93 2.57 -9.43
N ARG A 15 -12.55 3.75 -9.54
CA ARG A 15 -12.77 4.42 -10.83
C ARG A 15 -11.47 4.86 -11.52
N THR A 16 -10.46 5.26 -10.75
CA THR A 16 -9.17 5.67 -11.30
C THR A 16 -8.43 4.47 -11.88
N VAL A 17 -8.35 3.36 -11.14
CA VAL A 17 -7.74 2.11 -11.62
C VAL A 17 -8.52 1.52 -12.80
N ALA A 18 -9.86 1.55 -12.75
CA ALA A 18 -10.70 1.10 -13.88
C ALA A 18 -10.40 1.88 -15.16
N ALA A 19 -10.20 3.20 -15.08
CA ALA A 19 -9.83 4.03 -16.23
C ALA A 19 -8.43 3.71 -16.80
N LEU A 20 -7.60 2.97 -16.07
CA LEU A 20 -6.29 2.48 -16.52
C LEU A 20 -6.35 1.04 -17.05
N GLY A 21 -7.56 0.49 -17.26
CA GLY A 21 -7.75 -0.90 -17.70
C GLY A 21 -8.03 -1.89 -16.57
N GLY A 22 -8.26 -1.40 -15.34
CA GLY A 22 -8.54 -2.22 -14.17
C GLY A 22 -7.28 -2.82 -13.53
N MET A 23 -7.43 -3.40 -12.33
CA MET A 23 -6.28 -3.94 -11.60
C MET A 23 -5.66 -5.16 -12.33
N GLN A 24 -6.46 -5.90 -13.09
CA GLN A 24 -6.03 -7.01 -13.93
C GLN A 24 -5.02 -6.61 -15.02
N ALA A 25 -4.90 -5.32 -15.35
CA ALA A 25 -3.85 -4.83 -16.22
C ALA A 25 -2.45 -4.93 -15.57
N PHE A 26 -2.40 -4.90 -14.24
CA PHE A 26 -1.16 -4.84 -13.45
C PHE A 26 -0.88 -6.11 -12.64
N VAL A 27 -1.93 -6.75 -12.13
CA VAL A 27 -1.84 -7.95 -11.29
C VAL A 27 -2.48 -9.12 -12.02
N LYS A 28 -1.76 -10.24 -12.09
CA LYS A 28 -2.24 -11.50 -12.66
C LYS A 28 -2.61 -12.49 -11.56
N PRO A 29 -3.57 -13.40 -11.82
CA PRO A 29 -3.93 -14.44 -10.85
C PRO A 29 -2.71 -15.24 -10.40
N GLY A 30 -2.58 -15.43 -9.08
CA GLY A 30 -1.48 -16.20 -8.48
C GLY A 30 -0.23 -15.38 -8.13
N GLU A 31 -0.14 -14.11 -8.52
CA GLU A 31 1.01 -13.28 -8.18
C GLU A 31 1.08 -12.93 -6.69
N THR A 32 2.30 -12.79 -6.18
CA THR A 32 2.55 -12.18 -4.88
C THR A 32 2.84 -10.70 -5.10
N VAL A 33 2.02 -9.84 -4.50
CA VAL A 33 2.03 -8.40 -4.74
C VAL A 33 2.57 -7.67 -3.52
N VAL A 34 3.40 -6.66 -3.75
CA VAL A 34 3.78 -5.68 -2.73
C VAL A 34 3.03 -4.37 -2.98
N VAL A 35 2.32 -3.90 -1.97
CA VAL A 35 1.75 -2.55 -1.95
C VAL A 35 2.66 -1.69 -1.08
N LYS A 36 3.38 -0.75 -1.70
CA LYS A 36 4.33 0.14 -1.02
C LYS A 36 3.77 1.57 -0.88
N PRO A 37 2.89 1.85 0.10
CA PRO A 37 2.38 3.20 0.32
C PRO A 37 3.51 4.12 0.81
N ASN A 38 3.21 5.41 0.96
CA ASN A 38 4.04 6.32 1.74
C ASN A 38 3.60 6.25 3.21
N ILE A 39 4.45 5.69 4.08
CA ILE A 39 4.32 5.62 5.54
C ILE A 39 5.56 6.28 6.18
N GLY A 40 5.97 7.43 5.62
CA GLY A 40 7.22 8.10 5.95
C GLY A 40 7.26 8.77 7.31
N TRP A 41 6.12 9.31 7.75
CA TRP A 41 6.09 10.33 8.80
C TRP A 41 5.22 9.94 9.99
N ASP A 42 5.63 10.36 11.18
CA ASP A 42 4.84 10.22 12.41
C ASP A 42 3.71 11.26 12.44
N ARG A 43 2.67 11.01 11.63
CA ARG A 43 1.57 11.94 11.35
C ARG A 43 0.25 11.20 11.18
N THR A 44 -0.83 11.82 11.63
CA THR A 44 -2.20 11.29 11.49
C THR A 44 -2.75 11.48 10.07
N PRO A 45 -3.78 10.74 9.66
CA PRO A 45 -4.41 10.90 8.34
C PRO A 45 -4.84 12.34 8.03
N GLU A 46 -5.35 13.06 9.02
CA GLU A 46 -5.86 14.44 8.91
C GLU A 46 -4.75 15.42 8.52
N GLN A 47 -3.49 15.10 8.84
CA GLN A 47 -2.34 15.94 8.52
C GLN A 47 -1.85 15.74 7.07
N GLY A 48 -2.26 14.68 6.38
CA GLY A 48 -2.01 14.49 4.95
C GLY A 48 -0.55 14.26 4.55
N ALA A 49 0.32 13.83 5.47
CA ALA A 49 1.75 13.60 5.18
C ALA A 49 2.04 12.20 4.59
N ASN A 50 1.16 11.23 4.85
CA ASN A 50 1.26 9.84 4.41
C ASN A 50 0.15 9.51 3.40
N THR A 51 0.23 8.35 2.73
CA THR A 51 -0.91 7.85 1.94
C THR A 51 -2.11 7.63 2.86
N HIS A 52 -3.29 8.08 2.45
CA HIS A 52 -4.50 7.90 3.25
C HIS A 52 -4.83 6.39 3.40
N PRO A 53 -5.16 5.89 4.61
CA PRO A 53 -5.36 4.47 4.86
C PRO A 53 -6.44 3.82 3.97
N GLU A 54 -7.54 4.53 3.70
CA GLU A 54 -8.59 4.04 2.79
C GLU A 54 -8.11 3.86 1.34
N VAL A 55 -7.10 4.63 0.89
CA VAL A 55 -6.49 4.40 -0.44
C VAL A 55 -5.75 3.08 -0.42
N VAL A 56 -4.97 2.81 0.63
CA VAL A 56 -4.21 1.57 0.79
C VAL A 56 -5.15 0.37 0.81
N LYS A 57 -6.22 0.42 1.62
CA LYS A 57 -7.25 -0.62 1.68
C LYS A 57 -7.86 -0.90 0.31
N ALA A 58 -8.32 0.14 -0.40
CA ALA A 58 -8.96 -0.03 -1.70
C ALA A 58 -8.01 -0.63 -2.75
N VAL A 59 -6.71 -0.31 -2.70
CA VAL A 59 -5.70 -0.93 -3.58
C VAL A 59 -5.50 -2.41 -3.24
N ILE A 60 -5.39 -2.77 -1.96
CA ILE A 60 -5.26 -4.17 -1.52
C ILE A 60 -6.47 -4.99 -1.98
N GLU A 61 -7.69 -4.48 -1.76
CA GLU A 61 -8.92 -5.13 -2.21
C GLU A 61 -8.89 -5.39 -3.72
N LEU A 62 -8.52 -4.38 -4.52
CA LEU A 62 -8.41 -4.52 -5.97
C LEU A 62 -7.36 -5.57 -6.38
N CYS A 63 -6.23 -5.66 -5.68
CA CYS A 63 -5.22 -6.70 -5.95
C CYS A 63 -5.76 -8.11 -5.66
N LEU A 64 -6.47 -8.28 -4.53
CA LEU A 64 -7.10 -9.55 -4.17
C LEU A 64 -8.21 -9.94 -5.16
N GLU A 65 -9.04 -8.98 -5.56
CA GLU A 65 -10.08 -9.16 -6.58
C GLU A 65 -9.50 -9.54 -7.95
N ALA A 66 -8.31 -9.04 -8.30
CA ALA A 66 -7.57 -9.43 -9.49
C ALA A 66 -6.93 -10.84 -9.40
N GLY A 67 -7.02 -11.49 -8.24
CA GLY A 67 -6.54 -12.86 -8.04
C GLY A 67 -5.14 -12.98 -7.45
N ALA A 68 -4.61 -11.92 -6.81
CA ALA A 68 -3.34 -12.01 -6.09
C ALA A 68 -3.36 -13.18 -5.10
N ALA A 69 -2.28 -13.97 -5.08
CA ALA A 69 -2.11 -15.06 -4.13
C ALA A 69 -1.88 -14.51 -2.71
N SER A 70 -1.09 -13.45 -2.60
CA SER A 70 -0.89 -12.69 -1.37
C SER A 70 -0.53 -11.24 -1.65
N VAL A 71 -0.79 -10.37 -0.67
CA VAL A 71 -0.45 -8.95 -0.71
C VAL A 71 0.34 -8.61 0.55
N THR A 72 1.56 -8.10 0.40
CA THR A 72 2.36 -7.58 1.52
C THR A 72 2.40 -6.06 1.45
N VAL A 73 2.18 -5.40 2.59
CA VAL A 73 2.23 -3.95 2.74
C VAL A 73 3.44 -3.59 3.58
N PHE A 74 4.32 -2.73 3.06
CA PHE A 74 5.39 -2.14 3.85
C PHE A 74 5.86 -0.82 3.24
N ASP A 75 6.56 -0.03 4.04
CA ASP A 75 7.36 1.08 3.56
C ASP A 75 8.63 1.22 4.40
N ARG A 76 9.58 2.02 3.91
CA ARG A 76 10.75 2.43 4.70
C ARG A 76 10.49 3.84 5.24
N SER A 77 10.03 3.93 6.47
CA SER A 77 9.71 5.20 7.13
C SER A 77 10.95 6.10 7.30
N ALA A 78 10.72 7.42 7.26
CA ALA A 78 11.74 8.44 7.55
C ALA A 78 11.82 8.73 9.06
N ASN A 79 10.69 8.70 9.77
CA ASN A 79 10.66 8.69 11.24
C ASN A 79 10.64 7.25 11.80
N ASP A 80 10.48 7.10 13.11
CA ASP A 80 10.36 5.80 13.77
C ASP A 80 9.24 4.95 13.10
N PRO A 81 9.56 3.80 12.48
CA PRO A 81 8.59 3.01 11.75
C PRO A 81 7.41 2.52 12.60
N ARG A 82 7.63 2.21 13.88
CA ARG A 82 6.55 1.72 14.77
C ARG A 82 5.51 2.82 14.96
N ARG A 83 5.96 4.07 15.10
CA ARG A 83 5.06 5.22 15.23
C ARG A 83 4.38 5.54 13.91
N CYS A 84 5.11 5.55 12.79
CA CYS A 84 4.55 5.89 11.48
C CYS A 84 3.42 4.94 11.06
N TYR A 85 3.61 3.63 11.27
CA TYR A 85 2.63 2.60 10.90
C TYR A 85 1.33 2.75 11.69
N VAL A 86 1.43 2.97 13.02
CA VAL A 86 0.28 3.21 13.89
C VAL A 86 -0.40 4.54 13.55
N GLN A 87 0.37 5.63 13.54
CA GLN A 87 -0.18 6.99 13.47
C GLN A 87 -0.76 7.31 12.10
N SER A 88 -0.24 6.71 11.02
CA SER A 88 -0.85 6.83 9.69
C SER A 88 -2.23 6.16 9.57
N GLY A 89 -2.65 5.35 10.55
CA GLY A 89 -3.86 4.53 10.49
C GLY A 89 -3.78 3.35 9.53
N ILE A 90 -2.66 3.18 8.81
CA ILE A 90 -2.49 2.08 7.85
C ILE A 90 -2.38 0.74 8.57
N GLN A 91 -1.68 0.68 9.70
CA GLN A 91 -1.56 -0.56 10.47
C GLN A 91 -2.93 -1.08 10.89
N GLU A 92 -3.71 -0.26 11.60
CA GLU A 92 -5.07 -0.61 12.03
C GLU A 92 -5.94 -1.02 10.85
N THR A 93 -5.89 -0.27 9.75
CA THR A 93 -6.68 -0.55 8.55
C THR A 93 -6.34 -1.91 7.93
N VAL A 94 -5.05 -2.24 7.82
CA VAL A 94 -4.59 -3.51 7.24
C VAL A 94 -4.91 -4.68 8.17
N GLU A 95 -4.68 -4.53 9.47
CA GLU A 95 -5.00 -5.55 10.48
C GLU A 95 -6.52 -5.82 10.54
N ALA A 96 -7.35 -4.78 10.48
CA ALA A 96 -8.80 -4.89 10.48
C ALA A 96 -9.39 -5.59 9.25
N MET A 97 -8.63 -5.75 8.16
CA MET A 97 -9.09 -6.53 7.01
C MET A 97 -9.21 -8.02 7.34
N GLY A 98 -8.47 -8.53 8.32
CA GLY A 98 -8.53 -9.94 8.75
C GLY A 98 -8.26 -10.96 7.64
N ALA A 99 -7.68 -10.52 6.51
CA ALA A 99 -7.51 -11.35 5.33
C ALA A 99 -6.22 -12.17 5.46
N ALA A 100 -6.33 -13.50 5.53
CA ALA A 100 -5.17 -14.40 5.67
C ALA A 100 -4.09 -14.21 4.58
N LYS A 101 -4.46 -13.64 3.42
CA LYS A 101 -3.58 -13.36 2.29
C LYS A 101 -2.88 -12.00 2.38
N VAL A 102 -3.20 -11.17 3.37
CA VAL A 102 -2.66 -9.81 3.53
C VAL A 102 -1.72 -9.78 4.74
N ARG A 103 -0.52 -9.24 4.55
CA ARG A 103 0.46 -9.06 5.62
C ARG A 103 0.93 -7.61 5.68
N LEU A 104 1.10 -7.09 6.90
CA LEU A 104 1.82 -5.86 7.15
C LEU A 104 3.22 -6.22 7.64
N GLU A 105 4.25 -5.71 6.97
CA GLU A 105 5.64 -6.03 7.30
C GLU A 105 6.42 -4.76 7.63
N HIS A 106 7.30 -4.87 8.61
CA HIS A 106 8.31 -3.86 8.91
C HIS A 106 9.63 -4.27 8.26
N MET A 107 10.29 -3.32 7.61
CA MET A 107 11.57 -3.55 6.94
C MET A 107 12.65 -4.00 7.93
N ASP A 108 13.17 -5.21 7.73
CA ASP A 108 14.31 -5.75 8.46
C ASP A 108 15.58 -5.57 7.63
N ARG A 109 16.61 -4.94 8.22
CA ARG A 109 17.92 -4.74 7.57
C ARG A 109 18.59 -6.05 7.16
N ARG A 110 18.30 -7.15 7.83
CA ARG A 110 18.86 -8.48 7.49
C ARG A 110 18.35 -9.01 6.15
N ALA A 111 17.24 -8.48 5.63
CA ALA A 111 16.70 -8.83 4.33
C ALA A 111 17.27 -7.98 3.18
N TYR A 112 18.15 -7.01 3.48
CA TYR A 112 18.77 -6.17 2.46
C TYR A 112 19.97 -6.89 1.87
N HIS A 113 20.13 -6.77 0.56
CA HIS A 113 21.31 -7.23 -0.16
C HIS A 113 22.14 -6.01 -0.57
N ASP A 114 23.43 -6.04 -0.27
CA ASP A 114 24.36 -5.08 -0.82
C ASP A 114 24.51 -5.37 -2.32
N LEU A 115 24.30 -4.34 -3.14
CA LEU A 115 24.38 -4.42 -4.59
C LEU A 115 25.34 -3.34 -5.08
N ASP A 116 26.33 -3.74 -5.86
CA ASP A 116 27.20 -2.80 -6.56
C ASP A 116 26.43 -2.15 -7.71
N ILE A 117 26.10 -0.87 -7.57
CA ILE A 117 25.47 -0.09 -8.63
C ILE A 117 26.57 0.39 -9.57
N ARG A 118 26.64 -0.22 -10.77
CA ARG A 118 27.58 0.23 -11.81
C ARG A 118 27.18 1.62 -12.29
N GLY A 119 27.99 2.62 -11.94
CA GLY A 119 27.82 4.00 -12.39
C GLY A 119 27.19 4.95 -11.35
N GLY A 120 26.90 4.49 -10.13
CA GLY A 120 26.36 5.32 -9.04
C GLY A 120 24.90 5.06 -8.73
#